data_AF-A0A4V4IYN4-F1
#
_entry.id   AF-A0A4V4IYN4-F1
#
_cell.length_a   1.000
_cell.length_b   1.000
_cell.length_c   1.000
_cell.angle_alpha   90.00
_cell.angle_beta   90.00
_cell.angle_gamma   90.00
#
_symmetry.space_group_name_H-M   'P 1'
#
loop_
_entity.id
_entity.type
_entity.pdbx_description
1 polymer ?
#
loop_
_entity_poly.entity_id
_entity_poly.type
_entity_poly.pdbx_seq_one_letter_code
_entity_poly.pdbx_strand_id
1 'polypeptide(L)'
;MQLPLALLAAAATLLTSVTALPHQKRVAESEPWHLSRLAVFTGFNGAKNSSIAFNLVDNNAGLQMNTTCSRSVLGSVEDPNNFFPCANRDLNFRWDGTTLRLQRYYKDTAVGPCPLYCTVTAYGNGTPNLVLNYLAEEGKGTHQDTLDIPVTEMVA
;
A
#
# COMPACT_ATOMS: atom_id res chain seq x y z
N MET A 1 -26.47 -47.20 -55.35
CA MET A 1 -26.79 -46.27 -54.25
C MET A 1 -25.51 -46.02 -53.47
N GLN A 2 -24.90 -44.85 -53.64
CA GLN A 2 -23.67 -44.42 -52.96
C GLN A 2 -24.03 -43.69 -51.66
N LEU A 3 -23.36 -44.02 -50.55
CA LEU A 3 -23.29 -43.18 -49.35
C LEU A 3 -21.86 -42.61 -49.22
N PRO A 4 -21.68 -41.33 -48.85
CA PRO A 4 -20.37 -40.74 -48.71
C PRO A 4 -19.80 -40.98 -47.30
N LEU A 5 -18.50 -41.27 -47.24
CA LEU A 5 -17.71 -41.27 -46.01
C LEU A 5 -17.45 -39.81 -45.59
N ALA A 6 -17.94 -39.41 -44.42
CA ALA A 6 -17.60 -38.12 -43.82
C ALA A 6 -16.26 -38.22 -43.08
N LEU A 7 -15.24 -37.49 -43.54
CA LEU A 7 -13.97 -37.31 -42.84
C LEU A 7 -14.16 -36.21 -41.77
N LEU A 8 -14.02 -36.56 -40.49
CA LEU A 8 -13.93 -35.60 -39.39
C LEU A 8 -12.46 -35.17 -39.22
N ALA A 9 -12.15 -33.92 -39.53
CA ALA A 9 -10.86 -33.30 -39.24
C ALA A 9 -10.82 -32.87 -37.77
N ALA A 10 -9.93 -33.48 -36.98
CA ALA A 10 -9.68 -33.08 -35.60
C ALA A 10 -8.77 -31.83 -35.58
N ALA A 11 -9.32 -30.69 -35.18
CA ALA A 11 -8.55 -29.49 -34.90
C ALA A 11 -7.88 -29.61 -33.52
N ALA A 12 -6.56 -29.74 -33.48
CA ALA A 12 -5.79 -29.69 -32.24
C ALA A 12 -5.55 -28.24 -31.84
N THR A 13 -6.27 -27.75 -30.83
CA THR A 13 -5.99 -26.47 -30.17
C THR A 13 -4.75 -26.60 -29.29
N LEU A 14 -3.64 -25.98 -29.69
CA LEU A 14 -2.49 -25.78 -28.81
C LEU A 14 -2.87 -24.78 -27.71
N LEU A 15 -3.18 -25.31 -26.52
CA LEU A 15 -3.26 -24.53 -25.29
C LEU A 15 -1.83 -24.22 -24.83
N THR A 16 -1.35 -23.01 -25.07
CA THR A 16 -0.13 -22.51 -24.44
C THR A 16 -0.45 -22.15 -23.00
N SER A 17 -0.15 -23.06 -22.08
CA SER A 17 -0.12 -22.76 -20.66
C SER A 17 1.02 -21.77 -20.39
N VAL A 18 0.68 -20.49 -20.20
CA VAL A 18 1.61 -19.50 -19.68
C VAL A 18 1.91 -19.90 -18.25
N THR A 19 3.02 -20.60 -18.03
CA THR A 19 3.55 -20.83 -16.69
C THR A 19 4.06 -19.49 -16.19
N ALA A 20 3.32 -18.85 -15.29
CA ALA A 20 3.82 -17.69 -14.56
C ALA A 20 5.12 -18.11 -13.86
N LEU A 21 6.20 -17.38 -14.11
CA LEU A 21 7.46 -17.58 -13.40
C LEU A 21 7.19 -17.54 -11.88
N PRO A 22 7.85 -18.39 -11.08
CA PRO A 22 7.68 -18.36 -9.63
C PRO A 22 7.96 -16.96 -9.09
N HIS A 23 7.00 -16.38 -8.35
CA HIS A 23 7.20 -15.09 -7.69
C HIS A 23 8.34 -15.23 -6.67
N GLN A 24 9.49 -14.66 -6.98
CA GLN A 24 10.60 -14.62 -6.04
C GLN A 24 10.28 -13.56 -4.98
N LYS A 25 9.95 -14.02 -3.77
CA LYS A 25 9.64 -13.18 -2.63
C LYS A 25 10.78 -12.16 -2.43
N ARG A 26 10.45 -10.87 -2.51
CA ARG A 26 11.40 -9.78 -2.31
C ARG A 26 11.57 -9.48 -0.84
N VAL A 27 12.66 -8.77 -0.53
CA VAL A 27 13.05 -8.43 0.85
C VAL A 27 11.89 -7.78 1.62
N ALA A 28 11.19 -6.83 0.99
CA ALA A 28 10.09 -6.07 1.58
C ALA A 28 8.80 -6.88 1.87
N GLU A 29 8.68 -8.11 1.37
CA GLU A 29 7.49 -8.95 1.57
C GLU A 29 7.61 -9.90 2.77
N SER A 30 8.76 -9.89 3.47
CA SER A 30 9.05 -10.86 4.53
C SER A 30 8.10 -10.73 5.71
N GLU A 31 7.88 -9.49 6.16
CA GLU A 31 7.07 -9.09 7.30
C GLU A 31 6.13 -7.94 6.90
N PRO A 32 4.93 -7.83 7.52
CA PRO A 32 4.09 -6.66 7.34
C PRO A 32 4.76 -5.41 7.93
N TRP A 33 4.33 -4.25 7.48
CA TRP A 33 4.65 -2.98 8.12
C TRP A 33 3.77 -2.80 9.35
N HIS A 34 4.39 -2.56 10.50
CA HIS A 34 3.70 -2.43 11.77
C HIS A 34 3.48 -0.97 12.10
N LEU A 35 2.21 -0.58 12.24
CA LEU A 35 1.83 0.74 12.66
C LEU A 35 1.43 0.72 14.12
N SER A 36 1.74 1.80 14.82
CA SER A 36 1.22 2.01 16.16
C SER A 36 0.78 3.45 16.39
N ARG A 37 -0.12 3.64 17.36
CA ARG A 37 -0.64 4.95 17.77
C ARG A 37 -1.23 5.74 16.60
N LEU A 38 -1.99 5.06 15.75
CA LEU A 38 -2.72 5.75 14.68
C LEU A 38 -3.80 6.61 15.32
N ALA A 39 -3.73 7.91 15.07
CA ALA A 39 -4.71 8.89 15.53
C ALA A 39 -5.12 9.76 14.35
N VAL A 40 -6.43 9.98 14.23
CA VAL A 40 -7.03 10.91 13.27
C VAL A 40 -7.91 11.87 14.03
N PHE A 41 -7.70 13.17 13.83
CA PHE A 41 -8.55 14.24 14.31
C PHE A 41 -9.24 14.90 13.13
N THR A 42 -10.57 14.94 13.15
CA THR A 42 -11.37 15.62 12.13
C THR A 42 -11.97 16.90 12.70
N GLY A 43 -11.66 18.04 12.07
CA GLY A 43 -12.25 19.33 12.41
C GLY A 43 -13.69 19.48 11.90
N PHE A 44 -14.51 20.28 12.59
CA PHE A 44 -15.90 20.55 12.20
C PHE A 44 -15.99 21.10 10.77
N ASN A 45 -16.65 20.38 9.87
CA ASN A 45 -16.93 20.81 8.49
C ASN A 45 -15.74 21.45 7.75
N GLY A 46 -14.51 21.00 8.04
CA GLY A 46 -13.29 21.59 7.45
C GLY A 46 -12.97 23.02 7.88
N ALA A 47 -13.72 23.62 8.81
CA ALA A 47 -13.47 24.95 9.35
C ALA A 47 -12.34 24.98 10.39
N LYS A 48 -11.91 23.80 10.86
CA LYS A 48 -10.80 23.62 11.80
C LYS A 48 -9.72 22.73 11.19
N ASN A 49 -8.54 22.74 11.80
CA ASN A 49 -7.46 21.86 11.39
C ASN A 49 -7.84 20.40 11.63
N SER A 50 -7.52 19.54 10.67
CA SER A 50 -7.56 18.09 10.83
C SER A 50 -6.13 17.56 10.85
N SER A 51 -5.92 16.42 11.49
CA SER A 51 -4.62 15.78 11.57
C SER A 51 -4.70 14.25 11.50
N ILE A 52 -3.62 13.65 11.03
CA ILE A 52 -3.37 12.21 11.09
C ILE A 52 -1.93 12.00 11.55
N ALA A 53 -1.71 11.08 12.46
CA ALA A 53 -0.38 10.71 12.93
C ALA A 53 -0.30 9.24 13.31
N PHE A 54 0.85 8.60 13.08
CA PHE A 54 1.16 7.24 13.51
C PHE A 54 2.67 7.00 13.51
N ASN A 55 3.10 5.99 14.26
CA ASN A 55 4.43 5.42 14.13
C ASN A 55 4.40 4.25 13.16
N LEU A 56 5.49 4.05 12.42
CA LEU A 56 5.63 3.02 11.41
C LEU A 56 6.97 2.32 11.56
N VAL A 57 6.92 1.00 11.70
CA VAL A 57 8.08 0.12 11.81
C VAL A 57 8.08 -0.86 10.65
N ASP A 58 9.24 -0.96 10.00
CA ASP A 58 9.52 -2.03 9.06
C ASP A 58 10.60 -2.94 9.70
N ASN A 59 10.29 -4.23 9.80
CA ASN A 59 11.18 -5.24 10.38
C ASN A 59 11.83 -6.15 9.32
N ASN A 60 11.56 -5.92 8.03
CA ASN A 60 12.14 -6.71 6.94
C ASN A 60 13.68 -6.62 6.97
N ALA A 61 14.35 -7.76 6.84
CA ALA A 61 15.80 -7.85 6.98
C ALA A 61 16.54 -7.04 5.90
N GLY A 62 17.40 -6.11 6.28
CA GLY A 62 18.09 -5.18 5.36
C GLY A 62 17.27 -3.92 5.03
N LEU A 63 16.04 -3.83 5.52
CA LEU A 63 15.13 -2.71 5.37
C LEU A 63 14.64 -2.18 6.73
N GLN A 64 15.22 -2.61 7.84
CA GLN A 64 14.71 -2.26 9.15
C GLN A 64 14.71 -0.75 9.36
N MET A 65 13.59 -0.22 9.85
CA MET A 65 13.47 1.19 10.21
C MET A 65 12.31 1.46 11.16
N ASN A 66 12.36 2.63 11.78
CA ASN A 66 11.29 3.17 12.62
C ASN A 66 11.16 4.66 12.29
N THR A 67 9.95 5.10 11.96
CA THR A 67 9.67 6.49 11.57
C THR A 67 8.31 6.93 12.11
N THR A 68 8.08 8.23 12.14
CA THR A 68 6.78 8.82 12.42
C THR A 68 6.23 9.45 11.14
N CYS A 69 4.95 9.21 10.89
CA CYS A 69 4.22 9.76 9.76
C CYS A 69 3.13 10.67 10.31
N SER A 70 3.08 11.91 9.83
CA SER A 70 2.06 12.85 10.29
C SER A 70 1.73 13.90 9.25
N ARG A 71 0.47 14.34 9.22
CA ARG A 71 0.02 15.48 8.43
C ARG A 71 -1.00 16.26 9.24
N SER A 72 -0.93 17.59 9.14
CA SER A 72 -1.92 18.51 9.71
C SER A 72 -2.22 19.59 8.68
N VAL A 73 -3.50 19.83 8.43
CA VAL A 73 -3.96 20.81 7.43
C VAL A 73 -5.21 21.51 7.90
N LEU A 74 -5.45 22.73 7.40
CA LEU A 74 -6.76 23.36 7.48
C LEU A 74 -7.69 22.66 6.50
N GLY A 75 -8.83 22.15 6.99
CA GLY A 75 -9.73 21.34 6.18
C GLY A 75 -9.56 19.84 6.42
N SER A 76 -9.72 19.05 5.36
CA SER A 76 -9.73 17.59 5.40
C SER A 76 -8.32 17.01 5.26
N VAL A 77 -7.98 16.02 6.10
CA VAL A 77 -6.72 15.28 5.96
C VAL A 77 -6.78 14.19 4.90
N GLU A 78 -7.99 13.82 4.50
CA GLU A 78 -8.29 12.88 3.43
C GLU A 78 -7.83 13.45 2.08
N ASP A 79 -6.98 12.70 1.38
CA ASP A 79 -6.52 12.97 0.04
C ASP A 79 -6.27 11.64 -0.68
N PRO A 80 -7.18 11.19 -1.56
CA PRO A 80 -7.06 9.91 -2.24
C PRO A 80 -6.00 9.90 -3.34
N ASN A 81 -5.40 11.04 -3.68
CA ASN A 81 -4.53 11.18 -4.85
C ASN A 81 -3.07 11.41 -4.49
N ASN A 82 -2.79 12.03 -3.34
CA ASN A 82 -1.43 12.45 -2.99
C ASN A 82 -0.83 11.62 -1.85
N PHE A 83 0.44 11.26 -2.02
CA PHE A 83 1.27 10.70 -0.95
C PHE A 83 2.01 11.82 -0.21
N PHE A 84 2.14 11.66 1.10
CA PHE A 84 2.84 12.58 1.98
C PHE A 84 4.00 11.88 2.68
N PRO A 85 5.17 12.53 2.79
CA PRO A 85 6.35 11.89 3.37
C PRO A 85 6.20 11.72 4.88
N CYS A 86 6.71 10.59 5.37
CA CYS A 86 7.05 10.41 6.77
C CYS A 86 8.38 11.14 7.08
N ALA A 87 8.75 11.21 8.37
CA ALA A 87 9.91 11.99 8.82
C ALA A 87 11.23 11.62 8.11
N ASN A 88 11.43 10.34 7.80
CA ASN A 88 12.63 9.82 7.12
C ASN A 88 12.61 9.90 5.59
N ARG A 89 11.49 10.32 4.98
CA ARG A 89 11.31 10.50 3.51
C ARG A 89 11.37 9.25 2.62
N ASP A 90 11.91 8.13 3.10
CA ASP A 90 11.90 6.85 2.39
C ASP A 90 10.50 6.19 2.38
N LEU A 91 9.67 6.58 3.34
CA LEU A 91 8.28 6.16 3.47
C LEU A 91 7.33 7.34 3.25
N ASN A 92 6.23 7.04 2.56
CA ASN A 92 5.16 7.97 2.32
C ASN A 92 3.82 7.28 2.63
N PHE A 93 2.81 8.08 2.95
CA PHE A 93 1.48 7.59 3.24
C PHE A 93 0.41 8.41 2.52
N ARG A 94 -0.72 7.77 2.24
CA ARG A 94 -1.92 8.35 1.67
C ARG A 94 -3.12 7.89 2.49
N TRP A 95 -4.00 8.83 2.82
CA TRP A 95 -5.20 8.57 3.61
C TRP A 95 -6.42 9.05 2.83
N ASP A 96 -7.38 8.18 2.54
CA ASP A 96 -8.61 8.54 1.81
C ASP A 96 -9.85 8.66 2.72
N GLY A 97 -9.67 8.56 4.04
CA GLY A 97 -10.77 8.54 5.01
C GLY A 97 -11.19 7.13 5.44
N THR A 98 -10.76 6.09 4.72
CA THR A 98 -11.06 4.69 5.02
C THR A 98 -9.82 3.80 4.97
N THR A 99 -8.96 4.03 3.98
CA THR A 99 -7.78 3.23 3.69
C THR A 99 -6.52 4.06 3.89
N LEU A 100 -5.57 3.49 4.62
CA LEU A 100 -4.21 3.98 4.70
C LEU A 100 -3.36 3.19 3.70
N ARG A 101 -2.86 3.87 2.67
CA ARG A 101 -1.92 3.29 1.72
C ARG A 101 -0.52 3.79 2.03
N LEU A 102 0.41 2.86 2.18
CA LEU A 102 1.82 3.14 2.42
C LEU A 102 2.62 2.89 1.14
N GLN A 103 3.69 3.67 0.98
CA GLN A 103 4.63 3.57 -0.13
C GLN A 103 6.05 3.65 0.44
N ARG A 104 6.91 2.69 0.07
CA ARG A 104 8.30 2.63 0.49
C ARG A 104 9.23 2.58 -0.71
N TYR A 105 10.25 3.42 -0.73
CA TYR A 105 11.36 3.34 -1.68
C TYR A 105 12.54 2.59 -1.07
N TYR A 106 13.15 1.67 -1.81
CA TYR A 106 14.38 1.00 -1.40
C TYR A 106 15.21 0.52 -2.58
N LYS A 107 16.45 0.11 -2.31
CA LYS A 107 17.34 -0.49 -3.31
C LYS A 107 17.34 -2.01 -3.19
N ASP A 108 17.22 -2.68 -4.33
CA ASP A 108 17.25 -4.12 -4.46
C ASP A 108 18.16 -4.51 -5.64
N THR A 109 19.35 -5.03 -5.35
CA THR A 109 20.29 -5.45 -6.41
C THR A 109 19.81 -6.69 -7.17
N ALA A 110 18.76 -7.38 -6.70
CA ALA A 110 18.18 -8.51 -7.40
C ALA A 110 17.34 -8.08 -8.62
N VAL A 111 16.86 -6.83 -8.68
CA VAL A 111 16.07 -6.35 -9.84
C VAL A 111 16.94 -5.77 -10.95
N GLY A 112 18.19 -5.39 -10.65
CA GLY A 112 19.15 -4.90 -11.63
C GLY A 112 20.30 -4.10 -11.01
N PRO A 113 21.23 -3.58 -11.85
CA PRO A 113 22.41 -2.88 -11.36
C PRO A 113 22.09 -1.48 -10.79
N CYS A 114 22.63 -1.19 -9.61
CA CYS A 114 22.53 0.12 -8.98
C CYS A 114 23.45 1.16 -9.63
N PRO A 115 23.09 2.46 -9.58
CA PRO A 115 21.88 3.03 -8.97
C PRO A 115 20.66 3.12 -9.91
N LEU A 116 20.84 2.83 -11.20
CA LEU A 116 19.83 3.14 -12.24
C LEU A 116 18.70 2.13 -12.32
N TYR A 117 18.97 0.85 -12.04
CA TYR A 117 18.04 -0.26 -12.31
C TYR A 117 17.83 -1.12 -11.08
N CYS A 118 18.00 -0.56 -9.89
CA CYS A 118 17.87 -1.29 -8.63
C CYS A 118 16.89 -0.64 -7.65
N THR A 119 16.12 0.37 -8.08
CA THR A 119 15.16 1.03 -7.19
C THR A 119 13.84 0.29 -7.26
N VAL A 120 13.28 -0.05 -6.11
CA VAL A 120 11.96 -0.66 -6.00
C VAL A 120 11.08 0.24 -5.16
N THR A 121 9.83 0.37 -5.58
CA THR A 121 8.77 0.97 -4.79
C THR A 121 7.81 -0.12 -4.34
N ALA A 122 7.66 -0.30 -3.03
CA ALA A 122 6.69 -1.21 -2.43
C ALA A 122 5.47 -0.44 -1.95
N TYR A 123 4.30 -1.09 -2.01
CA TYR A 123 3.03 -0.55 -1.54
C TYR A 123 2.28 -1.55 -0.67
N GLY A 124 1.54 -1.03 0.30
CA GLY A 124 0.65 -1.80 1.15
C GLY A 124 -0.58 -1.00 1.50
N ASN A 125 -1.71 -1.67 1.66
CA ASN A 125 -2.99 -1.06 2.05
C ASN A 125 -3.43 -1.63 3.40
N GLY A 126 -3.84 -0.76 4.32
CA GLY A 126 -4.52 -1.12 5.55
C GLY A 126 -5.85 -0.38 5.68
N THR A 127 -6.84 -1.02 6.29
CA THR A 127 -8.13 -0.40 6.63
C THR A 127 -8.22 -0.29 8.15
N PRO A 128 -7.89 0.88 8.73
CA PRO A 128 -8.06 1.12 10.16
C PRO A 128 -9.52 0.98 10.60
N ASN A 129 -9.75 0.50 11.82
CA ASN A 129 -11.05 0.52 12.46
C ASN A 129 -11.23 1.85 13.23
N LEU A 130 -11.52 2.91 12.49
CA LEU A 130 -11.69 4.26 13.01
C LEU A 130 -13.12 4.75 12.78
N VAL A 131 -13.69 5.43 13.78
CA VAL A 131 -15.00 6.08 13.66
C VAL A 131 -14.79 7.58 13.57
N LEU A 132 -14.85 8.10 12.34
CA LEU A 132 -14.69 9.53 12.06
C LEU A 132 -16.00 10.28 12.27
N ASN A 133 -15.94 11.45 12.89
CA ASN A 133 -17.10 12.31 13.10
C ASN A 133 -16.80 13.76 12.70
N TYR A 134 -17.29 14.13 11.52
CA TYR A 134 -17.08 15.44 10.91
C TYR A 134 -18.04 16.53 11.40
N LEU A 135 -19.10 16.14 12.11
CA LEU A 135 -20.18 17.03 12.54
C LEU A 135 -20.00 17.54 13.98
N ALA A 136 -18.97 17.06 14.70
CA ALA A 136 -18.69 17.51 16.06
C ALA A 136 -18.12 18.95 16.00
N GLU A 137 -18.80 19.93 16.60
CA GLU A 137 -18.41 21.35 16.55
C GLU A 137 -17.00 21.61 17.13
N GLU A 138 -16.60 20.85 18.14
CA GLU A 138 -15.26 20.92 18.72
C GLU A 138 -14.19 20.16 17.90
N GLY A 139 -14.62 19.39 16.90
CA GLY A 139 -13.83 18.33 16.28
C GLY A 139 -13.76 17.08 17.17
N LYS A 140 -13.41 15.94 16.59
CA LYS A 140 -13.27 14.69 17.35
C LYS A 140 -12.07 13.88 16.89
N GLY A 141 -11.32 13.36 17.86
CA GLY A 141 -10.25 12.40 17.64
C GLY A 141 -10.75 10.97 17.71
N THR A 142 -10.19 10.09 16.89
CA THR A 142 -10.30 8.63 16.98
C THR A 142 -8.91 8.03 16.84
N HIS A 143 -8.70 6.84 17.41
CA HIS A 143 -7.41 6.19 17.39
C HIS A 143 -7.53 4.67 17.29
N GLN A 144 -6.44 4.06 16.84
CA GLN A 144 -6.21 2.63 16.84
C GLN A 144 -4.76 2.37 17.28
N ASP A 145 -4.59 1.50 18.26
CA ASP A 145 -3.28 1.29 18.89
C ASP A 145 -2.28 0.61 17.95
N THR A 146 -2.74 -0.36 17.16
CA THR A 146 -1.91 -1.17 16.27
C THR A 146 -2.62 -1.52 14.98
N LEU A 147 -1.88 -1.54 13.87
CA LEU A 147 -2.35 -2.01 12.57
C LEU A 147 -1.18 -2.60 11.79
N ASP A 148 -1.33 -3.82 11.28
CA ASP A 148 -0.35 -4.43 10.38
C ASP A 148 -0.79 -4.23 8.93
N ILE A 149 0.14 -3.78 8.09
CA ILE A 149 -0.09 -3.53 6.67
C ILE A 149 0.84 -4.43 5.85
N PRO A 150 0.33 -5.49 5.21
CA PRO A 150 1.15 -6.31 4.32
C PRO A 150 1.51 -5.53 3.05
N VAL A 151 2.68 -5.84 2.49
CA VAL A 151 3.05 -5.40 1.14
C VAL A 151 2.22 -6.18 0.13
N THR A 152 1.51 -5.47 -0.74
CA THR A 152 0.57 -6.04 -1.72
C THR A 152 1.01 -5.82 -3.16
N GLU A 153 1.90 -4.88 -3.40
CA GLU A 153 2.31 -4.46 -4.74
C GLU A 153 3.74 -3.93 -4.72
N MET A 154 4.52 -4.21 -5.77
CA MET A 154 5.85 -3.65 -5.97
C MET A 154 6.10 -3.31 -7.44
N VAL A 155 6.84 -2.22 -7.65
CA VAL A 155 7.26 -1.74 -8.97
C VAL A 155 8.77 -1.52 -8.95
N ALA A 156 9.47 -2.04 -9.95
CA ALA A 156 10.92 -1.89 -10.14
C ALA A 156 11.20 -1.10 -11.43
#